data_AF-A0A7C7YXP5-F1
#
_entry.id   AF-A0A7C7YXP5-F1
#
_cell.length_a   1.000
_cell.length_b   1.000
_cell.length_c   1.000
_cell.angle_alpha   90.00
_cell.angle_beta   90.00
_cell.angle_gamma   90.00
#
_symmetry.space_group_name_H-M   'P 1'
#
loop_
_entity.id
_entity.type
_entity.pdbx_description
1 polymer ?
#
loop_
_entity_poly.entity_id
_entity_poly.type
_entity_poly.pdbx_seq_one_letter_code
_entity_poly.pdbx_strand_id
1 'polypeptide(L)'
;MSGASGIRCDSDLQRYNTLLTHSEVKRVRDKIQRIEEKRDGPGTRRHLLATSVRLSRSMAGDLHKMADHCVERLAINTPLELYAYASPQSNAACFRPEDGRVFIMFSSHLLENFDPAELMFVMGHELGHHVYQHHNIPIGYIVRGKAPPAADLALQLFTWSRYAEISADRAGAYCADDLHSVARALFKLASGITGEGVVKFDMKAFMGQVDEMVAPDGRAGQDAPMQDWFSTHPFSPLRVKALKQFHESSLMQDGGFDKTELEQRVQHVMQLMEPGYLEGKSRSARAMRDLFIAGAILIAEAHRGITE
;
A
#
# COMPACT_ATOMS: atom_id res chain seq x y z
N MET A 1 -6.42 7.28 -19.73
CA MET A 1 -5.69 8.02 -18.68
C MET A 1 -4.31 7.41 -18.57
N SER A 2 -3.29 8.00 -19.20
CA SER A 2 -1.91 7.49 -19.11
C SER A 2 -1.19 8.07 -17.89
N GLY A 3 -0.34 7.27 -17.25
CA GLY A 3 0.47 7.67 -16.09
C GLY A 3 -0.14 7.28 -14.73
N ALA A 4 0.52 7.68 -13.64
CA ALA A 4 0.24 7.19 -12.30
C ALA A 4 -1.22 7.40 -11.84
N SER A 5 -1.86 8.50 -12.21
CA SER A 5 -3.26 8.78 -11.82
C SER A 5 -4.25 7.72 -12.31
N GLY A 6 -4.02 7.12 -13.48
CA GLY A 6 -4.90 6.10 -14.06
C GLY A 6 -4.90 4.80 -13.26
N ILE A 7 -3.74 4.43 -12.71
CA ILE A 7 -3.52 3.16 -12.01
C ILE A 7 -3.76 3.24 -10.50
N ARG A 8 -3.92 4.45 -9.93
CA ARG A 8 -4.26 4.64 -8.51
C ARG A 8 -5.55 3.89 -8.15
N CYS A 9 -5.55 3.22 -7.00
CA CYS A 9 -6.73 2.56 -6.45
C CYS A 9 -7.78 3.60 -6.05
N ASP A 10 -9.04 3.36 -6.43
CA ASP A 10 -10.12 4.32 -6.21
C ASP A 10 -10.48 4.43 -4.73
N SER A 11 -10.38 3.32 -3.99
CA SER A 11 -10.58 3.29 -2.53
C SER A 11 -9.51 4.08 -1.78
N ASP A 12 -8.26 4.10 -2.27
CA ASP A 12 -7.23 5.00 -1.74
C ASP A 12 -7.64 6.46 -2.01
N LEU A 13 -7.87 6.84 -3.27
CA LEU A 13 -8.18 8.23 -3.62
C LEU A 13 -9.40 8.79 -2.85
N GLN A 14 -10.48 8.01 -2.76
CA GLN A 14 -11.70 8.42 -2.05
C GLN A 14 -11.43 8.64 -0.55
N ARG A 15 -10.74 7.69 0.10
CA ARG A 15 -10.44 7.76 1.53
C ARG A 15 -9.42 8.85 1.83
N TYR A 16 -8.42 9.01 0.97
CA TYR A 16 -7.43 10.07 1.02
C TYR A 16 -8.11 11.44 1.06
N ASN A 17 -8.99 11.72 0.08
CA ASN A 17 -9.74 12.97 0.02
C ASN A 17 -10.62 13.18 1.26
N THR A 18 -11.29 12.12 1.74
CA THR A 18 -12.10 12.18 2.95
C THR A 18 -11.26 12.55 4.18
N LEU A 19 -10.14 11.84 4.41
CA LEU A 19 -9.25 12.04 5.55
C LEU A 19 -8.58 13.42 5.54
N LEU A 20 -8.23 13.96 4.38
CA LEU A 20 -7.68 15.32 4.28
C LEU A 20 -8.66 16.40 4.75
N THR A 21 -9.97 16.12 4.74
CA THR A 21 -10.98 17.06 5.24
C THR A 21 -11.19 16.95 6.76
N HIS A 22 -10.79 15.83 7.38
CA HIS A 22 -11.00 15.54 8.78
C HIS A 22 -10.25 16.53 9.70
N SER A 23 -10.93 17.04 10.72
CA SER A 23 -10.42 18.11 11.59
C SER A 23 -9.12 17.74 12.31
N GLU A 24 -9.03 16.52 12.84
CA GLU A 24 -7.82 16.04 13.51
C GLU A 24 -6.64 15.86 12.55
N VAL A 25 -6.89 15.35 11.34
CA VAL A 25 -5.84 15.17 10.31
C VAL A 25 -5.29 16.54 9.90
N LYS A 26 -6.17 17.52 9.64
CA LYS A 26 -5.77 18.91 9.37
C LYS A 26 -4.94 19.49 10.51
N ARG A 27 -5.42 19.37 11.75
CA ARG A 27 -4.72 19.87 12.95
C ARG A 27 -3.29 19.32 13.05
N VAL A 28 -3.12 18.01 12.85
CA VAL A 28 -1.79 17.38 12.95
C VAL A 28 -0.90 17.79 11.77
N ARG A 29 -1.45 17.86 10.55
CA ARG A 29 -0.71 18.32 9.37
C ARG A 29 -0.22 19.76 9.54
N ASP A 30 -1.09 20.67 9.95
CA ASP A 30 -0.75 22.08 10.19
C ASP A 30 0.31 22.21 11.30
N LYS A 31 0.22 21.37 12.33
CA LYS A 31 1.23 21.31 13.39
C LYS A 31 2.60 20.86 12.86
N ILE A 32 2.64 19.80 12.05
CA ILE A 32 3.88 19.30 11.43
C ILE A 32 4.48 20.39 10.53
N GLN A 33 3.66 21.01 9.68
CA GLN A 33 4.09 22.09 8.81
C GLN A 33 4.72 23.25 9.60
N ARG A 34 4.07 23.70 10.69
CA ARG A 34 4.63 24.75 11.56
C ARG A 34 5.94 24.35 12.23
N ILE A 35 6.12 23.07 12.56
CA ILE A 35 7.36 22.55 13.14
C ILE A 35 8.46 22.54 12.07
N GLU A 36 8.14 22.13 10.85
CA GLU A 36 9.05 22.13 9.71
C GLU A 36 9.49 23.56 9.34
N GLU A 37 8.54 24.52 9.29
CA GLU A 37 8.82 25.93 9.02
C GLU A 37 9.70 26.61 10.09
N LYS A 38 9.58 26.17 11.35
CA LYS A 38 10.34 26.70 12.49
C LYS A 38 11.59 25.87 12.83
N ARG A 39 11.92 24.87 12.02
CA ARG A 39 13.01 23.94 12.30
C ARG A 39 14.35 24.67 12.18
N ASP A 40 15.00 24.87 13.32
CA ASP A 40 16.37 25.42 13.44
C ASP A 40 17.46 24.33 13.28
N GLY A 41 17.06 23.12 12.86
CA GLY A 41 17.92 21.94 12.75
C GLY A 41 18.25 21.55 11.31
N PRO A 42 19.26 20.69 11.09
CA PRO A 42 19.69 20.29 9.76
C PRO A 42 18.54 19.61 9.01
N GLY A 43 18.23 20.05 7.78
CA GLY A 43 17.18 19.48 6.91
C GLY A 43 17.33 17.98 6.66
N THR A 44 16.25 17.35 6.17
CA THR A 44 16.20 15.93 5.79
C THR A 44 17.40 15.55 4.92
N ARG A 45 17.72 16.38 3.91
CA ARG A 45 18.87 16.14 3.03
C ARG A 45 20.19 16.08 3.78
N ARG A 46 20.41 16.98 4.74
CA ARG A 46 21.64 16.99 5.57
C ARG A 46 21.71 15.79 6.49
N HIS A 47 20.58 15.38 7.08
CA HIS A 47 20.53 14.17 7.89
C HIS A 47 20.92 12.94 7.07
N LEU A 48 20.32 12.75 5.88
CA LEU A 48 20.66 11.65 4.99
C LEU A 48 22.14 11.65 4.61
N LEU A 49 22.71 12.80 4.26
CA LEU A 49 24.15 12.91 3.97
C LEU A 49 25.06 12.58 5.16
N ALA A 50 24.57 12.71 6.39
CA ALA A 50 25.33 12.41 7.60
C ALA A 50 25.24 10.94 8.03
N THR A 51 24.15 10.25 7.71
CA THR A 51 23.85 8.89 8.19
C THR A 51 23.83 7.82 7.11
N SER A 52 23.94 8.21 5.84
CA SER A 52 23.87 7.33 4.68
C SER A 52 24.80 7.81 3.55
N VAL A 53 24.96 6.99 2.52
CA VAL A 53 25.78 7.30 1.35
C VAL A 53 24.88 7.73 0.20
N ARG A 54 25.07 8.94 -0.32
CA ARG A 54 24.39 9.37 -1.54
C ARG A 54 24.95 8.62 -2.74
N LEU A 55 24.10 7.90 -3.45
CA LEU A 55 24.45 7.15 -4.66
C LEU A 55 24.41 8.10 -5.86
N SER A 56 25.57 8.57 -6.32
CA SER A 56 25.64 9.35 -7.57
C SER A 56 25.44 8.45 -8.80
N ARG A 57 25.14 9.05 -9.95
CA ARG A 57 25.09 8.34 -11.24
C ARG A 57 26.39 7.61 -11.58
N SER A 58 27.55 8.10 -11.12
CA SER A 58 28.85 7.45 -11.32
C SER A 58 29.07 6.25 -10.40
N MET A 59 28.39 6.20 -9.25
CA MET A 59 28.46 5.09 -8.31
C MET A 59 27.45 3.99 -8.63
N ALA A 60 26.23 4.37 -9.03
CA ALA A 60 25.09 3.47 -9.18
C ALA A 60 24.33 3.74 -10.50
N GLY A 61 25.04 3.65 -11.63
CA GLY A 61 24.49 3.99 -12.94
C GLY A 61 23.21 3.24 -13.30
N ASP A 62 23.15 1.93 -13.05
CA ASP A 62 21.97 1.13 -13.37
C ASP A 62 20.78 1.42 -12.46
N LEU A 63 21.01 1.70 -11.17
CA LEU A 63 19.97 2.13 -10.25
C LEU A 63 19.36 3.49 -10.67
N HIS A 64 20.19 4.41 -11.17
CA HIS A 64 19.69 5.67 -11.72
C HIS A 64 18.91 5.48 -13.03
N LYS A 65 19.26 4.51 -13.89
CA LYS A 65 18.45 4.17 -15.06
C LYS A 65 17.07 3.62 -14.66
N MET A 66 17.01 2.81 -13.60
CA MET A 66 15.73 2.34 -13.03
C MET A 66 14.89 3.53 -12.55
N ALA A 67 15.53 4.50 -11.89
CA ALA A 67 14.86 5.70 -11.40
C ALA A 67 14.31 6.55 -12.56
N ASP A 68 15.12 6.75 -13.61
CA ASP A 68 14.70 7.47 -14.81
C ASP A 68 13.50 6.78 -15.49
N HIS A 69 13.52 5.45 -15.61
CA HIS A 69 12.39 4.66 -16.13
C HIS A 69 11.12 4.84 -15.30
N CYS A 70 11.22 4.72 -13.96
CA CYS A 70 10.07 4.92 -13.08
C CYS A 70 9.53 6.35 -13.17
N VAL A 71 10.42 7.34 -13.21
CA VAL A 71 10.08 8.77 -13.33
C VAL A 71 9.30 9.04 -14.62
N GLU A 72 9.75 8.48 -15.75
CA GLU A 72 9.07 8.59 -17.03
C GLU A 72 7.69 7.92 -16.99
N ARG A 73 7.63 6.65 -16.54
CA ARG A 73 6.39 5.85 -16.47
C ARG A 73 5.34 6.50 -15.58
N LEU A 74 5.75 7.05 -14.43
CA LEU A 74 4.86 7.67 -13.46
C LEU A 74 4.64 9.18 -13.69
N ALA A 75 5.26 9.76 -14.73
CA ALA A 75 5.21 11.18 -15.08
C ALA A 75 5.59 12.11 -13.91
N ILE A 76 6.71 11.81 -13.25
CA ILE A 76 7.23 12.57 -12.11
C ILE A 76 8.14 13.70 -12.62
N ASN A 77 7.91 14.93 -12.16
CA ASN A 77 8.70 16.10 -12.58
C ASN A 77 9.69 16.58 -11.52
N THR A 78 9.73 15.91 -10.37
CA THR A 78 10.58 16.30 -9.23
C THR A 78 11.93 15.56 -9.31
N PRO A 79 13.07 16.25 -9.17
CA PRO A 79 14.37 15.59 -9.13
C PRO A 79 14.50 14.64 -7.93
N LEU A 80 15.19 13.52 -8.14
CA LEU A 80 15.42 12.47 -7.15
C LEU A 80 16.88 12.49 -6.66
N GLU A 81 17.09 12.22 -5.37
CA GLU A 81 18.38 11.80 -4.81
C GLU A 81 18.25 10.41 -4.18
N LEU A 82 19.14 9.50 -4.56
CA LEU A 82 19.16 8.11 -4.08
C LEU A 82 20.24 7.93 -3.01
N TYR A 83 19.93 7.19 -1.96
CA TYR A 83 20.82 6.94 -0.82
C TYR A 83 20.86 5.44 -0.48
N ALA A 84 22.01 4.99 0.04
CA ALA A 84 22.18 3.67 0.64
C ALA A 84 22.57 3.80 2.12
N TYR A 85 21.97 2.99 2.98
CA TYR A 85 22.35 2.91 4.39
C TYR A 85 22.62 1.46 4.80
N ALA A 86 23.54 1.28 5.75
CA ALA A 86 23.88 -0.04 6.26
C ALA A 86 22.73 -0.60 7.10
N SER A 87 22.15 -1.72 6.67
CA SER A 87 21.17 -2.46 7.44
C SER A 87 21.12 -3.92 6.97
N PRO A 88 21.04 -4.89 7.89
CA PRO A 88 20.86 -6.30 7.56
C PRO A 88 19.42 -6.63 7.14
N GLN A 89 18.48 -5.71 7.31
CA GLN A 89 17.07 -5.89 6.92
C GLN A 89 16.79 -5.20 5.58
N SER A 90 16.08 -5.87 4.68
CA SER A 90 15.58 -5.27 3.42
C SER A 90 14.56 -4.20 3.73
N ASN A 91 14.82 -2.96 3.30
CA ASN A 91 13.87 -1.88 3.42
C ASN A 91 14.21 -0.76 2.42
N ALA A 92 13.20 0.01 2.03
CA ALA A 92 13.33 1.24 1.28
C ALA A 92 12.39 2.30 1.87
N ALA A 93 12.67 3.58 1.60
CA ALA A 93 11.79 4.66 2.05
C ALA A 93 11.89 5.86 1.12
N CYS A 94 10.73 6.39 0.73
CA CYS A 94 10.57 7.71 0.13
C CYS A 94 10.27 8.76 1.20
N PHE A 95 11.10 9.78 1.27
CA PHE A 95 10.89 10.90 2.18
C PHE A 95 9.97 11.96 1.58
N ARG A 96 9.31 12.75 2.45
CA ARG A 96 8.62 13.97 2.01
C ARG A 96 9.62 14.86 1.26
N PRO A 97 9.22 15.45 0.12
CA PRO A 97 10.11 16.34 -0.62
C PRO A 97 10.60 17.53 0.23
N GLU A 98 11.87 17.88 0.09
CA GLU A 98 12.51 19.05 0.72
C GLU A 98 13.29 19.80 -0.37
N ASP A 99 13.18 21.13 -0.41
CA ASP A 99 13.84 21.99 -1.40
C ASP A 99 13.63 21.53 -2.87
N GLY A 100 12.40 21.10 -3.18
CA GLY A 100 12.03 20.63 -4.51
C GLY A 100 12.67 19.32 -4.93
N ARG A 101 13.16 18.50 -4.00
CA ARG A 101 13.77 17.18 -4.26
C ARG A 101 13.07 16.09 -3.50
N VAL A 102 12.96 14.92 -4.11
CA VAL A 102 12.53 13.68 -3.46
C VAL A 102 13.77 12.87 -3.08
N PHE A 103 13.74 12.25 -1.90
CA PHE A 103 14.82 11.39 -1.45
C PHE A 103 14.29 9.97 -1.32
N ILE A 104 15.01 9.02 -1.93
CA ILE A 104 14.74 7.59 -1.77
C ILE A 104 15.97 6.96 -1.13
N MET A 105 15.75 6.15 -0.12
CA MET A 105 16.81 5.47 0.58
C MET A 105 16.59 3.95 0.54
N PHE A 106 17.65 3.20 0.29
CA PHE A 106 17.64 1.74 0.22
C PHE A 106 18.59 1.15 1.26
N SER A 107 18.21 0.04 1.89
CA SER A 107 19.14 -0.69 2.73
C SER A 107 20.19 -1.41 1.90
N SER A 108 21.39 -1.57 2.45
CA SER A 108 22.46 -2.35 1.83
C SER A 108 22.02 -3.78 1.54
N HIS A 109 21.28 -4.42 2.46
CA HIS A 109 20.79 -5.78 2.24
C HIS A 109 19.84 -5.86 1.03
N LEU A 110 18.96 -4.88 0.84
CA LEU A 110 18.06 -4.83 -0.32
C LEU A 110 18.84 -4.68 -1.64
N LEU A 111 19.80 -3.75 -1.70
CA LEU A 111 20.60 -3.50 -2.91
C LEU A 111 21.45 -4.70 -3.34
N GLU A 112 21.93 -5.50 -2.39
CA GLU A 112 22.79 -6.66 -2.68
C GLU A 112 22.01 -7.94 -3.01
N ASN A 113 20.73 -8.02 -2.64
CA ASN A 113 19.98 -9.30 -2.67
C ASN A 113 18.74 -9.29 -3.58
N PHE A 114 18.40 -8.14 -4.16
CA PHE A 114 17.27 -8.00 -5.08
C PHE A 114 17.80 -7.88 -6.50
N ASP A 115 17.15 -8.57 -7.42
CA ASP A 115 17.48 -8.46 -8.83
C ASP A 115 16.96 -7.13 -9.43
N PRO A 116 17.35 -6.80 -10.68
CA PRO A 116 16.93 -5.55 -11.32
C PRO A 116 15.41 -5.31 -11.38
N ALA A 117 14.60 -6.34 -11.63
CA ALA A 117 13.14 -6.20 -11.73
C ALA A 117 12.48 -6.06 -10.35
N GLU A 118 13.01 -6.76 -9.35
CA GLU A 118 12.60 -6.62 -7.95
C GLU A 118 12.97 -5.23 -7.40
N LEU A 119 14.16 -4.72 -7.70
CA LEU A 119 14.56 -3.35 -7.36
C LEU A 119 13.71 -2.29 -8.07
N MET A 120 13.36 -2.52 -9.34
CA MET A 120 12.45 -1.65 -10.09
C MET A 120 11.07 -1.58 -9.42
N PHE A 121 10.55 -2.71 -8.95
CA PHE A 121 9.28 -2.75 -8.21
C PHE A 121 9.37 -1.92 -6.93
N VAL A 122 10.40 -2.12 -6.10
CA VAL A 122 10.58 -1.37 -4.85
C VAL A 122 10.70 0.13 -5.14
N MET A 123 11.49 0.52 -6.13
CA MET A 123 11.66 1.93 -6.49
C MET A 123 10.35 2.57 -6.99
N GLY A 124 9.61 1.89 -7.87
CA GLY A 124 8.32 2.37 -8.35
C GLY A 124 7.26 2.43 -7.24
N HIS A 125 7.31 1.52 -6.27
CA HIS A 125 6.44 1.53 -5.08
C HIS A 125 6.69 2.78 -4.22
N GLU A 126 7.95 3.06 -3.89
CA GLU A 126 8.34 4.26 -3.14
C GLU A 126 7.95 5.56 -3.88
N LEU A 127 8.16 5.59 -5.20
CA LEU A 127 7.72 6.71 -6.04
C LEU A 127 6.20 6.82 -6.13
N GLY A 128 5.46 5.72 -6.03
CA GLY A 128 4.01 5.70 -5.89
C GLY A 128 3.54 6.49 -4.66
N HIS A 129 4.16 6.28 -3.49
CA HIS A 129 3.86 7.07 -2.30
C HIS A 129 4.11 8.56 -2.49
N HIS A 130 5.16 8.92 -3.24
CA HIS A 130 5.41 10.31 -3.60
C HIS A 130 4.33 10.89 -4.51
N VAL A 131 4.06 10.23 -5.65
CA VAL A 131 3.19 10.76 -6.70
C VAL A 131 1.73 10.85 -6.25
N TYR A 132 1.29 9.96 -5.36
CA TYR A 132 -0.04 9.99 -4.75
C TYR A 132 -0.13 10.82 -3.48
N GLN A 133 1.00 11.44 -3.08
CA GLN A 133 1.10 12.33 -1.93
C GLN A 133 0.62 11.70 -0.62
N HIS A 134 0.92 10.40 -0.41
CA HIS A 134 0.50 9.66 0.78
C HIS A 134 1.07 10.28 2.08
N HIS A 135 2.22 10.94 2.02
CA HIS A 135 2.85 11.66 3.13
C HIS A 135 2.04 12.86 3.68
N ASN A 136 0.97 13.28 2.99
CA ASN A 136 0.08 14.35 3.46
C ASN A 136 -0.88 13.90 4.59
N ILE A 137 -1.05 12.59 4.76
CA ILE A 137 -1.80 12.02 5.88
C ILE A 137 -0.78 11.42 6.87
N PRO A 138 -0.43 12.14 7.94
CA PRO A 138 0.65 11.74 8.85
C PRO A 138 0.16 10.70 9.87
N ILE A 139 -0.26 9.52 9.39
CA ILE A 139 -0.88 8.46 10.22
C ILE A 139 -0.04 8.13 11.46
N GLY A 140 1.28 8.01 11.32
CA GLY A 140 2.17 7.72 12.45
C GLY A 140 2.10 8.77 13.57
N TYR A 141 2.01 10.06 13.23
CA TYR A 141 1.88 11.14 14.22
C TYR A 141 0.49 11.19 14.86
N ILE A 142 -0.54 10.76 14.15
CA ILE A 142 -1.91 10.73 14.65
C ILE A 142 -2.08 9.55 15.61
N VAL A 143 -1.73 8.34 15.17
CA VAL A 143 -1.93 7.10 15.94
C VAL A 143 -0.98 7.00 17.13
N ARG A 144 0.28 7.43 16.98
CA ARG A 144 1.29 7.42 18.06
C ARG A 144 1.37 8.76 18.81
N GLY A 145 0.38 9.64 18.61
CA GLY A 145 0.32 10.93 19.27
C GLY A 145 0.15 10.81 20.79
N LYS A 146 0.27 11.93 21.51
CA LYS A 146 0.08 11.97 22.97
C LYS A 146 -1.31 11.52 23.41
N ALA A 147 -2.32 11.73 22.57
CA ALA A 147 -3.68 11.27 22.78
C ALA A 147 -4.06 10.34 21.62
N PRO A 148 -4.66 9.18 21.91
CA PRO A 148 -5.12 8.29 20.86
C PRO A 148 -6.26 8.95 20.06
N PRO A 149 -6.32 8.74 18.73
CA PRO A 149 -7.43 9.22 17.93
C PRO A 149 -8.73 8.50 18.32
N ALA A 150 -9.87 9.09 17.94
CA ALA A 150 -11.15 8.39 18.03
C ALA A 150 -11.12 7.07 17.23
N ALA A 151 -11.79 6.03 17.73
CA ALA A 151 -11.70 4.68 17.16
C ALA A 151 -12.15 4.60 15.70
N ASP A 152 -13.14 5.41 15.31
CA ASP A 152 -13.61 5.53 13.94
C ASP A 152 -12.57 6.18 13.01
N LEU A 153 -11.88 7.23 13.49
CA LEU A 153 -10.77 7.83 12.76
C LEU A 153 -9.59 6.86 12.64
N ALA A 154 -9.25 6.14 13.72
CA ALA A 154 -8.20 5.13 13.70
C ALA A 154 -8.48 4.09 12.62
N LEU A 155 -9.68 3.51 12.60
CA LEU A 155 -10.08 2.52 11.60
C LEU A 155 -10.03 3.08 10.18
N GLN A 156 -10.49 4.32 9.97
CA GLN A 156 -10.40 4.99 8.66
C GLN A 156 -8.96 5.19 8.20
N LEU A 157 -8.06 5.60 9.10
CA LEU A 157 -6.64 5.79 8.82
C LEU A 157 -5.96 4.47 8.46
N PHE A 158 -6.16 3.40 9.22
CA PHE A 158 -5.58 2.10 8.91
C PHE A 158 -6.14 1.50 7.62
N THR A 159 -7.44 1.65 7.39
CA THR A 159 -8.05 1.20 6.12
C THR A 159 -7.47 1.97 4.94
N TRP A 160 -7.37 3.30 5.03
CA TRP A 160 -6.72 4.10 4.00
C TRP A 160 -5.26 3.70 3.79
N SER A 161 -4.49 3.51 4.87
CA SER A 161 -3.08 3.08 4.80
C SER A 161 -2.93 1.80 3.97
N ARG A 162 -3.80 0.81 4.20
CA ARG A 162 -3.79 -0.43 3.42
C ARG A 162 -4.09 -0.22 1.93
N TYR A 163 -5.05 0.63 1.57
CA TYR A 163 -5.30 0.94 0.15
C TYR A 163 -4.20 1.82 -0.47
N ALA A 164 -3.56 2.68 0.31
CA ALA A 164 -2.41 3.47 -0.14
C ALA A 164 -1.24 2.55 -0.54
N GLU A 165 -1.01 1.46 0.18
CA GLU A 165 -0.07 0.41 -0.22
C GLU A 165 -0.47 -0.26 -1.54
N ILE A 166 -1.77 -0.55 -1.76
CA ILE A 166 -2.23 -1.11 -3.04
C ILE A 166 -1.96 -0.15 -4.20
N SER A 167 -2.19 1.16 -4.02
CA SER A 167 -1.83 2.16 -5.03
C SER A 167 -0.31 2.18 -5.29
N ALA A 168 0.50 2.14 -4.24
CA ALA A 168 1.97 2.10 -4.37
C ALA A 168 2.44 0.82 -5.06
N ASP A 169 1.86 -0.34 -4.73
CA ASP A 169 2.11 -1.62 -5.40
C ASP A 169 1.83 -1.56 -6.89
N ARG A 170 0.69 -0.98 -7.27
CA ARG A 170 0.37 -0.77 -8.69
C ARG A 170 1.39 0.12 -9.38
N ALA A 171 1.87 1.17 -8.72
CA ALA A 171 2.92 2.02 -9.28
C ALA A 171 4.23 1.25 -9.47
N GLY A 172 4.63 0.44 -8.48
CA GLY A 172 5.80 -0.44 -8.56
C GLY A 172 5.69 -1.49 -9.67
N ALA A 173 4.55 -2.19 -9.75
CA ALA A 173 4.31 -3.21 -10.76
C ALA A 173 4.18 -2.60 -12.16
N TYR A 174 3.55 -1.43 -12.26
CA TYR A 174 3.57 -0.61 -13.47
C TYR A 174 4.93 0.00 -13.73
N CYS A 175 5.97 -0.16 -12.91
CA CYS A 175 7.33 0.21 -13.31
C CYS A 175 8.07 -1.04 -13.79
N ALA A 176 8.01 -2.12 -13.01
CA ALA A 176 8.69 -3.40 -13.24
C ALA A 176 8.16 -4.20 -14.44
N ASP A 177 6.84 -4.16 -14.69
CA ASP A 177 6.16 -4.94 -15.73
C ASP A 177 6.44 -6.46 -15.70
N ASP A 178 6.72 -6.99 -14.51
CA ASP A 178 7.00 -8.41 -14.31
C ASP A 178 6.33 -8.88 -13.03
N LEU A 179 5.14 -9.47 -13.18
CA LEU A 179 4.33 -9.94 -12.04
C LEU A 179 5.08 -10.98 -11.20
N HIS A 180 5.91 -11.84 -11.82
CA HIS A 180 6.63 -12.87 -11.09
C HIS A 180 7.71 -12.26 -10.21
N SER A 181 8.53 -11.35 -10.74
CA SER A 181 9.56 -10.65 -9.96
C SER A 181 8.95 -9.73 -8.90
N VAL A 182 7.82 -9.07 -9.18
CA VAL A 182 7.07 -8.29 -8.19
C VAL A 182 6.62 -9.20 -7.02
N ALA A 183 6.06 -10.36 -7.32
CA ALA A 183 5.63 -11.31 -6.29
C ALA A 183 6.82 -11.86 -5.49
N ARG A 184 7.95 -12.14 -6.15
CA ARG A 184 9.19 -12.58 -5.49
C ARG A 184 9.77 -11.49 -4.59
N ALA A 185 9.74 -10.22 -5.01
CA ALA A 185 10.15 -9.09 -4.18
C ALA A 185 9.33 -9.00 -2.89
N LEU A 186 8.00 -9.12 -2.96
CA LEU A 186 7.13 -9.13 -1.79
C LEU A 186 7.38 -10.35 -0.88
N PHE A 187 7.67 -11.52 -1.45
CA PHE A 187 8.09 -12.69 -0.69
C PHE A 187 9.42 -12.45 0.06
N LYS A 188 10.43 -11.89 -0.62
CA LYS A 188 11.73 -11.55 -0.01
C LYS A 188 11.57 -10.51 1.10
N LEU A 189 10.74 -9.49 0.90
CA LEU A 189 10.46 -8.46 1.91
C LEU A 189 9.74 -9.04 3.13
N ALA A 190 8.80 -9.98 2.92
CA ALA A 190 8.04 -10.61 4.01
C ALA A 190 8.86 -11.61 4.82
N SER A 191 9.72 -12.38 4.16
CA SER A 191 10.44 -13.51 4.76
C SER A 191 11.89 -13.19 5.15
N GLY A 192 12.51 -12.20 4.51
CA GLY A 192 13.96 -11.99 4.55
C GLY A 192 14.78 -13.05 3.81
N ILE A 193 14.13 -14.01 3.14
CA ILE A 193 14.80 -15.11 2.44
C ILE A 193 15.08 -14.69 1.00
N THR A 194 16.36 -14.49 0.67
CA THR A 194 16.79 -13.99 -0.63
C THR A 194 17.44 -15.04 -1.52
N GLY A 195 18.00 -16.10 -0.93
CA GLY A 195 18.63 -17.22 -1.65
C GLY A 195 17.67 -18.37 -1.92
N GLU A 196 17.84 -19.05 -3.06
CA GLU A 196 16.96 -20.15 -3.50
C GLU A 196 17.44 -21.55 -3.08
N GLY A 197 18.49 -21.65 -2.26
CA GLY A 197 19.11 -22.92 -1.88
C GLY A 197 18.25 -23.77 -0.93
N VAL A 198 17.60 -23.13 0.04
CA VAL A 198 16.75 -23.80 1.05
C VAL A 198 15.28 -23.64 0.72
N VAL A 199 14.88 -22.43 0.32
CA VAL A 199 13.50 -22.09 -0.01
C VAL A 199 13.44 -21.57 -1.42
N LYS A 200 12.69 -22.25 -2.28
CA LYS A 200 12.42 -21.80 -3.64
C LYS A 200 11.12 -21.00 -3.64
N PHE A 201 11.14 -19.84 -4.27
CA PHE A 201 9.94 -19.06 -4.45
C PHE A 201 8.98 -19.79 -5.40
N ASP A 202 7.75 -20.05 -4.94
CA ASP A 202 6.64 -20.54 -5.75
C ASP A 202 5.49 -19.55 -5.60
N MET A 203 5.24 -18.80 -6.67
CA MET A 203 4.21 -17.77 -6.70
C MET A 203 2.81 -18.35 -6.44
N LYS A 204 2.51 -19.54 -6.97
CA LYS A 204 1.19 -20.18 -6.79
C LYS A 204 1.00 -20.60 -5.34
N ALA A 205 2.01 -21.21 -4.73
CA ALA A 205 1.97 -21.59 -3.32
C ALA A 205 1.85 -20.36 -2.41
N PHE A 206 2.60 -19.29 -2.70
CA PHE A 206 2.54 -18.06 -1.91
C PHE A 206 1.18 -17.37 -1.99
N MET A 207 0.55 -17.33 -3.18
CA MET A 207 -0.81 -16.81 -3.32
C MET A 207 -1.87 -17.70 -2.67
N GLY A 208 -1.69 -19.03 -2.71
CA GLY A 208 -2.60 -19.99 -2.07
C GLY A 208 -2.75 -19.78 -0.56
N GLN A 209 -1.75 -19.17 0.10
CA GLN A 209 -1.85 -18.80 1.51
C GLN A 209 -3.01 -17.83 1.81
N VAL A 210 -3.41 -17.00 0.84
CA VAL A 210 -4.61 -16.16 1.00
C VAL A 210 -5.87 -17.00 1.10
N ASP A 211 -5.95 -18.06 0.30
CA ASP A 211 -7.15 -18.91 0.24
C ASP A 211 -7.32 -19.69 1.55
N GLU A 212 -6.22 -19.97 2.26
CA GLU A 212 -6.22 -20.55 3.61
C GLU A 212 -6.70 -19.57 4.69
N MET A 213 -6.65 -18.26 4.45
CA MET A 213 -7.17 -17.22 5.36
C MET A 213 -8.67 -16.98 5.20
N VAL A 214 -9.29 -17.52 4.14
CA VAL A 214 -10.74 -17.41 3.94
C VAL A 214 -11.42 -18.47 4.79
N ALA A 215 -12.39 -18.05 5.61
CA ALA A 215 -13.16 -18.97 6.46
C ALA A 215 -13.85 -20.07 5.61
N PRO A 216 -14.02 -21.30 6.15
CA PRO A 216 -14.63 -22.43 5.43
C PRO A 216 -16.05 -22.17 4.90
N ASP A 217 -16.76 -21.19 5.45
CA ASP A 217 -18.10 -20.78 5.01
C ASP A 217 -18.09 -19.76 3.86
N GLY A 218 -16.91 -19.40 3.35
CA GLY A 218 -16.72 -18.49 2.22
C GLY A 218 -16.95 -17.02 2.55
N ARG A 219 -17.10 -16.64 3.84
CA ARG A 219 -17.36 -15.26 4.23
C ARG A 219 -16.06 -14.50 4.50
N ALA A 220 -15.71 -13.58 3.61
CA ALA A 220 -14.60 -12.65 3.85
C ALA A 220 -14.91 -11.70 5.02
N GLY A 221 -13.99 -11.63 5.99
CA GLY A 221 -13.97 -10.60 7.03
C GLY A 221 -14.83 -10.82 8.28
N GLN A 222 -15.61 -11.91 8.41
CA GLN A 222 -16.34 -12.20 9.66
C GLN A 222 -15.43 -12.65 10.81
N ASP A 223 -14.27 -13.23 10.49
CA ASP A 223 -13.34 -13.79 11.48
C ASP A 223 -11.96 -13.11 11.50
N ALA A 224 -11.81 -11.97 10.80
CA ALA A 224 -10.53 -11.26 10.76
C ALA A 224 -10.17 -10.80 12.20
N PRO A 225 -9.06 -11.29 12.79
CA PRO A 225 -8.63 -10.88 14.12
C PRO A 225 -8.58 -9.36 14.24
N MET A 226 -9.05 -8.82 15.38
CA MET A 226 -9.09 -7.37 15.61
C MET A 226 -7.72 -6.70 15.40
N GLN A 227 -6.61 -7.41 15.65
CA GLN A 227 -5.26 -6.86 15.43
C GLN A 227 -5.01 -6.51 13.95
N ASP A 228 -5.57 -7.28 13.01
CA ASP A 228 -5.34 -7.13 11.58
C ASP A 228 -5.89 -5.81 11.04
N TRP A 229 -6.98 -5.33 11.64
CA TRP A 229 -7.60 -4.04 11.29
C TRP A 229 -6.66 -2.86 11.55
N PHE A 230 -5.74 -3.00 12.50
CA PHE A 230 -4.76 -2.00 12.92
C PHE A 230 -3.37 -2.22 12.29
N SER A 231 -3.25 -3.06 11.26
CA SER A 231 -2.05 -3.12 10.43
C SER A 231 -2.01 -1.95 9.43
N THR A 232 -0.86 -1.29 9.30
CA THR A 232 -0.62 -0.23 8.31
C THR A 232 -0.39 -0.78 6.90
N HIS A 233 0.06 -2.04 6.79
CA HIS A 233 0.31 -2.72 5.52
C HIS A 233 -0.62 -3.93 5.38
N PRO A 234 -1.15 -4.21 4.17
CA PRO A 234 -1.82 -5.47 3.91
C PRO A 234 -0.82 -6.64 3.99
N PHE A 235 -1.32 -7.84 4.27
CA PHE A 235 -0.49 -9.05 4.23
C PHE A 235 0.12 -9.25 2.84
N SER A 236 1.39 -9.65 2.77
CA SER A 236 2.08 -9.81 1.49
C SER A 236 1.37 -10.75 0.51
N PRO A 237 0.81 -11.90 0.91
CA PRO A 237 0.01 -12.74 0.01
C PRO A 237 -1.22 -12.00 -0.58
N LEU A 238 -1.91 -11.16 0.20
CA LEU A 238 -3.03 -10.35 -0.27
C LEU A 238 -2.60 -9.31 -1.30
N ARG A 239 -1.45 -8.66 -1.06
CA ARG A 239 -0.84 -7.70 -2.00
C ARG A 239 -0.54 -8.38 -3.34
N VAL A 240 0.03 -9.58 -3.32
CA VAL A 240 0.30 -10.36 -4.54
C VAL A 240 -1.00 -10.72 -5.28
N LYS A 241 -2.07 -11.11 -4.57
CA LYS A 241 -3.37 -11.40 -5.19
C LYS A 241 -4.00 -10.17 -5.84
N ALA A 242 -3.93 -9.01 -5.18
CA ALA A 242 -4.37 -7.72 -5.73
C ALA A 242 -3.53 -7.29 -6.96
N LEU A 243 -2.21 -7.54 -6.92
CA LEU A 243 -1.30 -7.27 -8.04
C LEU A 243 -1.53 -8.18 -9.24
N LYS A 244 -1.84 -9.46 -9.00
CA LYS A 244 -2.27 -10.37 -10.07
C LYS A 244 -3.53 -9.84 -10.76
N GLN A 245 -4.53 -9.40 -9.99
CA GLN A 245 -5.73 -8.79 -10.55
C GLN A 245 -5.39 -7.51 -11.33
N PHE A 246 -4.49 -6.67 -10.82
CA PHE A 246 -4.05 -5.48 -11.55
C PHE A 246 -3.37 -5.84 -12.88
N HIS A 247 -2.52 -6.86 -12.90
CA HIS A 247 -1.85 -7.34 -14.09
C HIS A 247 -2.83 -7.90 -15.14
N GLU A 248 -3.90 -8.56 -14.71
CA GLU A 248 -4.96 -9.11 -15.58
C GLU A 248 -5.98 -8.04 -16.04
N SER A 249 -5.84 -6.80 -15.58
CA SER A 249 -6.72 -5.70 -15.97
C SER A 249 -6.26 -5.00 -17.24
N SER A 250 -7.19 -4.29 -17.87
CA SER A 250 -6.98 -3.39 -19.02
C SER A 250 -5.94 -2.28 -18.76
N LEU A 251 -5.50 -2.08 -17.52
CA LEU A 251 -4.45 -1.12 -17.18
C LEU A 251 -3.03 -1.65 -17.44
N MET A 252 -2.86 -2.97 -17.56
CA MET A 252 -1.58 -3.64 -17.78
C MET A 252 -1.57 -4.52 -19.03
N GLN A 253 -2.70 -5.11 -19.41
CA GLN A 253 -2.81 -6.02 -20.56
C GLN A 253 -3.98 -5.65 -21.46
N ASP A 254 -3.75 -5.72 -22.78
CA ASP A 254 -4.81 -5.56 -23.77
C ASP A 254 -5.84 -6.69 -23.62
N GLY A 255 -7.13 -6.33 -23.56
CA GLY A 255 -8.23 -7.28 -23.37
C GLY A 255 -8.45 -7.74 -21.92
N GLY A 256 -7.68 -7.21 -20.96
CA GLY A 256 -7.96 -7.41 -19.54
C GLY A 256 -9.27 -6.76 -19.09
N PHE A 257 -9.76 -7.13 -17.90
CA PHE A 257 -11.01 -6.57 -17.37
C PHE A 257 -10.89 -5.08 -17.05
N ASP A 258 -12.03 -4.38 -17.01
CA ASP A 258 -12.03 -2.94 -16.81
C ASP A 258 -11.61 -2.52 -15.39
N LYS A 259 -11.30 -1.24 -15.22
CA LYS A 259 -10.89 -0.70 -13.92
C LYS A 259 -11.98 -0.90 -12.85
N THR A 260 -13.26 -0.81 -13.20
CA THR A 260 -14.35 -0.97 -12.24
C THR A 260 -14.38 -2.38 -11.66
N GLU A 261 -14.23 -3.40 -12.51
CA GLU A 261 -14.11 -4.79 -12.07
C GLU A 261 -12.84 -5.02 -11.25
N LEU A 262 -11.71 -4.42 -11.63
CA LEU A 262 -10.48 -4.45 -10.84
C LEU A 262 -10.69 -3.93 -9.41
N GLU A 263 -11.31 -2.76 -9.25
CA GLU A 263 -11.55 -2.18 -7.92
C GLU A 263 -12.48 -3.06 -7.07
N GLN A 264 -13.50 -3.67 -7.66
CA GLN A 264 -14.38 -4.62 -6.96
C GLN A 264 -13.62 -5.86 -6.48
N ARG A 265 -12.77 -6.43 -7.35
CA ARG A 265 -11.94 -7.61 -7.04
C ARG A 265 -10.92 -7.32 -5.95
N VAL A 266 -10.27 -6.15 -6.00
CA VAL A 266 -9.33 -5.70 -4.95
C VAL A 266 -10.06 -5.47 -3.64
N GLN A 267 -11.22 -4.80 -3.65
CA GLN A 267 -12.02 -4.60 -2.46
C GLN A 267 -12.41 -5.93 -1.80
N HIS A 268 -12.79 -6.93 -2.59
CA HIS A 268 -13.11 -8.26 -2.07
C HIS A 268 -11.91 -8.93 -1.38
N VAL A 269 -10.71 -8.85 -1.95
CA VAL A 269 -9.47 -9.36 -1.31
C VAL A 269 -9.20 -8.61 0.00
N MET A 270 -9.39 -7.29 0.00
CA MET A 270 -9.10 -6.44 1.17
C MET A 270 -10.10 -6.61 2.32
N GLN A 271 -11.31 -7.15 2.08
CA GLN A 271 -12.29 -7.46 3.12
C GLN A 271 -11.75 -8.43 4.18
N LEU A 272 -10.74 -9.24 3.85
CA LEU A 272 -10.07 -10.13 4.81
C LEU A 272 -9.33 -9.37 5.93
N MET A 273 -9.12 -8.06 5.77
CA MET A 273 -8.48 -7.19 6.76
C MET A 273 -9.38 -6.04 7.21
N GLU A 274 -10.69 -6.10 6.91
CA GLU A 274 -11.68 -5.12 7.36
C GLU A 274 -12.63 -5.75 8.38
N PRO A 275 -13.22 -4.95 9.29
CA PRO A 275 -14.25 -5.46 10.18
C PRO A 275 -15.41 -6.03 9.36
N GLY A 276 -15.83 -7.26 9.68
CA GLY A 276 -17.02 -7.86 9.12
C GLY A 276 -18.22 -6.92 9.27
N TYR A 277 -19.09 -6.88 8.26
CA TYR A 277 -20.26 -6.00 8.24
C TYR A 277 -21.22 -6.25 9.41
N LEU A 278 -21.23 -7.45 10.00
CA LEU A 278 -22.03 -7.77 11.18
C LEU A 278 -21.54 -7.02 12.44
N GLU A 279 -20.23 -6.85 12.57
CA GLU A 279 -19.56 -6.26 13.74
C GLU A 279 -19.17 -4.79 13.54
N GLY A 280 -19.10 -4.34 12.28
CA GLY A 280 -18.74 -2.98 11.92
C GLY A 280 -19.69 -1.93 12.51
N LYS A 281 -19.13 -0.97 13.25
CA LYS A 281 -19.86 0.19 13.81
C LYS A 281 -19.97 1.37 12.83
N SER A 282 -19.47 1.24 11.61
CA SER A 282 -19.55 2.30 10.59
C SER A 282 -21.00 2.47 10.09
N ARG A 283 -21.32 3.65 9.54
CA ARG A 283 -22.66 3.88 8.96
C ARG A 283 -22.95 2.90 7.80
N SER A 284 -21.95 2.58 6.99
CA SER A 284 -22.07 1.64 5.87
C SER A 284 -22.24 0.19 6.34
N ALA A 285 -21.53 -0.21 7.40
CA ALA A 285 -21.70 -1.55 7.99
C ALA A 285 -23.07 -1.72 8.62
N ARG A 286 -23.57 -0.69 9.33
CA ARG A 286 -24.97 -0.65 9.81
C ARG A 286 -25.97 -0.76 8.66
N ALA A 287 -25.81 0.04 7.61
CA ALA A 287 -26.70 0.01 6.46
C ALA A 287 -26.72 -1.35 5.74
N MET A 288 -25.56 -2.01 5.57
CA MET A 288 -25.50 -3.36 5.02
C MET A 288 -26.12 -4.40 5.95
N ARG A 289 -25.87 -4.31 7.26
CA ARG A 289 -26.50 -5.20 8.24
C ARG A 289 -28.02 -5.05 8.21
N ASP A 290 -28.51 -3.83 8.18
CA ASP A 290 -29.95 -3.52 8.11
C ASP A 290 -30.55 -4.04 6.79
N LEU A 291 -29.83 -3.92 5.66
CA LEU A 291 -30.23 -4.48 4.37
C LEU A 291 -30.33 -6.02 4.40
N PHE A 292 -29.33 -6.72 4.95
CA PHE A 292 -29.34 -8.18 5.04
C PHE A 292 -30.43 -8.68 5.99
N ILE A 293 -30.68 -7.99 7.12
CA ILE A 293 -31.78 -8.31 8.02
C ILE A 293 -33.13 -8.11 7.30
N ALA A 294 -33.32 -6.99 6.61
CA ALA A 294 -34.54 -6.73 5.85
C ALA A 294 -34.78 -7.78 4.75
N GLY A 295 -33.72 -8.17 4.02
CA GLY A 295 -33.80 -9.24 3.01
C GLY A 295 -34.13 -10.61 3.62
N ALA A 296 -33.54 -10.96 4.76
CA ALA A 296 -33.83 -12.21 5.46
C ALA A 296 -35.28 -12.26 5.97
N ILE A 297 -35.80 -11.14 6.49
CA ILE A 297 -37.21 -11.03 6.92
C ILE A 297 -38.14 -11.24 5.71
N LEU A 298 -37.87 -10.59 4.59
CA LEU A 298 -38.68 -10.73 3.37
C LEU A 298 -38.70 -12.17 2.83
N ILE A 299 -37.56 -12.87 2.88
CA ILE A 299 -37.46 -14.28 2.47
C ILE A 299 -38.24 -15.19 3.43
N ALA A 300 -38.08 -14.97 4.75
CA ALA A 300 -38.80 -15.74 5.76
C ALA A 300 -40.33 -15.54 5.67
N GLU A 301 -40.77 -14.32 5.35
CA GLU A 301 -42.18 -13.99 5.14
C GLU A 301 -42.72 -14.60 3.84
N ALA A 302 -41.94 -14.58 2.76
CA ALA A 302 -42.29 -15.20 1.49
C ALA A 302 -42.40 -16.74 1.57
N HIS A 303 -41.68 -17.38 2.50
CA HIS A 303 -41.73 -18.83 2.75
C HIS A 303 -42.66 -19.25 3.91
N ARG A 304 -43.48 -18.34 4.46
CA ARG A 304 -44.41 -18.61 5.59
C ARG A 304 -43.72 -19.18 6.83
N GLY A 305 -42.52 -18.68 7.13
CA GLY A 305 -41.69 -19.15 8.23
C GLY A 305 -40.57 -20.06 7.72
N ILE A 306 -39.40 -19.97 8.37
CA ILE A 306 -38.27 -20.84 8.12
C ILE A 306 -38.70 -22.24 8.59
N THR A 307 -39.16 -23.09 7.67
CA THR A 307 -39.29 -24.53 7.91
C THR A 307 -37.90 -25.15 8.00
N GLU A 308 -37.75 -26.08 8.96
CA GLU A 308 -36.53 -26.82 9.34
C GLU A 308 -35.65 -27.28 8.17
#